data_AF-A0A0J7JUQ6-F1
#
_entry.id   AF-A0A0J7JUQ6-F1
#
_cell.length_a   1.000
_cell.length_b   1.000
_cell.length_c   1.000
_cell.angle_alpha   90.00
_cell.angle_beta   90.00
_cell.angle_gamma   90.00
#
_symmetry.space_group_name_H-M   'P 1'
#
loop_
_entity.id
_entity.type
_entity.pdbx_description
1 polymer ?
#
loop_
_entity_poly.entity_id
_entity_poly.type
_entity_poly.pdbx_seq_one_letter_code
_entity_poly.pdbx_strand_id
1 'polypeptide(L)'
;MDTWILLSLLTGTIAVYYYFFKDLNFFKKHGILHKPPWPIVGNMVPVFLRQLSVAEIVQNVYNLNQDAKYVGFFDSMNPVVVIRDPDLIKSIGVKNFESFPDRRPFIDEDNDPLLGKHI
;
A
#
# COMPACT_ATOMS: atom_id res chain seq x y z
N MET A 1 11.10 41.35 -9.48
CA MET A 1 10.17 40.75 -8.49
C MET A 1 9.59 39.45 -9.05
N ASP A 2 9.31 39.42 -10.37
CA ASP A 2 8.72 38.28 -11.08
C ASP A 2 9.62 37.04 -11.14
N THR A 3 10.94 37.21 -11.26
CA THR A 3 11.89 36.08 -11.29
C THR A 3 11.94 35.29 -9.99
N TRP A 4 11.85 35.96 -8.84
CA TRP A 4 11.81 35.31 -7.53
C TRP A 4 10.50 34.55 -7.29
N ILE A 5 9.38 35.08 -7.81
CA ILE A 5 8.08 34.40 -7.78
C ILE A 5 8.09 33.15 -8.66
N LEU A 6 8.69 33.23 -9.86
CA LEU A 6 8.82 32.07 -10.75
C LEU A 6 9.73 30.99 -10.13
N LEU A 7 10.84 31.39 -9.49
CA LEU A 7 11.73 30.46 -8.79
C LEU A 7 11.04 29.78 -7.61
N SER A 8 10.31 30.52 -6.78
CA SER A 8 9.58 29.94 -5.64
C SER A 8 8.47 28.98 -6.09
N LEU A 9 7.74 29.32 -7.16
CA LEU A 9 6.72 28.45 -7.75
C LEU A 9 7.35 27.16 -8.30
N LEU A 10 8.49 27.26 -9.00
CA LEU A 10 9.20 26.12 -9.55
C LEU A 10 9.71 25.19 -8.43
N THR A 11 10.39 25.74 -7.42
CA THR A 11 10.89 24.97 -6.29
C THR A 11 9.75 24.31 -5.51
N GLY A 12 8.66 25.03 -5.27
CA GLY A 12 7.46 24.49 -4.62
C GLY A 12 6.86 23.32 -5.42
N THR A 13 6.75 23.47 -6.74
CA THR A 13 6.23 22.41 -7.63
C THR A 13 7.12 21.17 -7.60
N ILE A 14 8.45 21.33 -7.64
CA ILE A 14 9.40 20.21 -7.57
C ILE A 14 9.32 19.52 -6.21
N ALA A 15 9.24 20.28 -5.11
CA ALA A 15 9.11 19.72 -3.77
C ALA A 15 7.82 18.92 -3.60
N VAL A 16 6.69 19.45 -4.08
CA VAL A 16 5.40 18.76 -4.08
C VAL A 16 5.45 17.49 -4.93
N TYR A 17 6.01 17.58 -6.14
CA TYR A 17 6.19 16.41 -7.00
C TYR A 17 7.05 15.34 -6.32
N TYR A 18 8.19 15.71 -5.75
CA TYR A 18 9.04 14.75 -5.05
C TYR A 18 8.34 14.13 -3.84
N TYR A 19 7.62 14.92 -3.04
CA TYR A 19 6.90 14.45 -1.86
C TYR A 19 5.87 13.37 -2.20
N PHE A 20 5.12 13.52 -3.29
CA PHE A 20 4.09 12.56 -3.69
C PHE A 20 4.62 11.33 -4.44
N PHE A 21 5.77 11.44 -5.11
CA PHE A 21 6.30 10.36 -5.95
C PHE A 21 7.45 9.56 -5.31
N LYS A 22 8.08 10.06 -4.24
CA LYS A 22 9.24 9.40 -3.59
C LYS A 22 8.92 7.97 -3.12
N ASP A 23 7.71 7.74 -2.60
CA ASP A 23 7.32 6.49 -1.95
C ASP A 23 6.79 5.46 -2.95
N LEU A 24 6.35 5.89 -4.14
CA LEU A 24 5.84 5.01 -5.22
C LEU A 24 6.90 4.03 -5.74
N ASN A 25 8.19 4.33 -5.51
CA ASN A 25 9.30 3.48 -5.92
C ASN A 25 9.69 2.43 -4.87
N PHE A 26 8.99 2.33 -3.73
CA PHE A 26 9.36 1.43 -2.63
C PHE A 26 9.57 -0.02 -3.09
N PHE A 27 8.59 -0.63 -3.76
CA PHE A 27 8.71 -2.02 -4.23
C PHE A 27 9.74 -2.18 -5.34
N LYS A 28 9.81 -1.21 -6.27
CA LYS A 28 10.81 -1.20 -7.34
C LYS A 28 12.24 -1.21 -6.78
N LYS A 29 12.51 -0.44 -5.72
CA LYS A 29 13.82 -0.38 -5.03
C LYS A 29 14.21 -1.71 -4.39
N HIS A 30 13.23 -2.50 -3.94
CA HIS A 30 13.46 -3.80 -3.30
C HIS A 30 13.33 -5.00 -4.25
N GLY A 31 13.12 -4.76 -5.56
CA GLY A 31 12.94 -5.83 -6.54
C GLY A 31 11.65 -6.64 -6.34
N ILE A 32 10.66 -6.07 -5.67
CA ILE A 32 9.39 -6.74 -5.37
C ILE A 32 8.42 -6.51 -6.53
N LEU A 33 7.85 -7.60 -7.07
CA LEU A 33 6.78 -7.53 -8.05
C LEU A 33 5.58 -6.79 -7.44
N HIS A 34 5.06 -5.78 -8.12
CA HIS A 34 3.96 -4.98 -7.62
C HIS A 34 3.12 -4.39 -8.74
N LYS A 35 1.89 -3.98 -8.41
CA LYS A 35 1.05 -3.18 -9.31
C LYS A 35 1.51 -1.72 -9.25
N PRO A 36 1.80 -1.06 -10.40
CA PRO A 36 2.16 0.35 -10.40
C PRO A 36 1.07 1.21 -9.72
N PRO A 37 1.43 2.01 -8.70
CA PRO A 37 0.47 2.85 -7.99
C PRO A 37 0.18 4.17 -8.71
N TRP A 38 -1.02 4.72 -8.48
CA TRP A 38 -1.28 6.13 -8.72
C TRP A 38 -0.73 6.98 -7.56
N PRO A 39 -0.26 8.21 -7.80
CA PRO A 39 0.14 9.12 -6.74
C PRO A 39 -1.01 9.34 -5.75
N ILE A 40 -0.71 9.45 -4.45
CA ILE A 40 -1.67 9.72 -3.35
C ILE A 40 -2.56 8.52 -3.00
N VAL A 41 -3.28 8.00 -3.98
CA VAL A 41 -4.32 6.98 -3.78
C VAL A 41 -3.82 5.55 -3.98
N GLY A 42 -2.59 5.37 -4.45
CA GLY A 42 -1.98 4.05 -4.62
C GLY A 42 -2.74 3.20 -5.64
N ASN A 43 -3.09 1.98 -5.26
CA ASN A 43 -3.90 1.07 -6.07
C ASN A 43 -5.39 1.09 -5.70
N MET A 44 -5.82 2.02 -4.83
CA MET A 44 -7.18 2.04 -4.25
C MET A 44 -8.19 2.86 -5.07
N VAL A 45 -7.81 3.42 -6.23
CA VAL A 45 -8.71 4.17 -7.12
C VAL A 45 -10.05 3.45 -7.37
N PRO A 46 -10.08 2.15 -7.71
CA PRO A 46 -11.35 1.46 -7.98
C PRO A 46 -12.23 1.34 -6.73
N VAL A 47 -11.65 1.33 -5.53
CA VAL A 47 -12.39 1.29 -4.26
C VAL A 47 -13.06 2.63 -4.01
N PHE A 48 -12.35 3.74 -4.20
CA PHE A 48 -12.93 5.08 -4.10
C PHE A 48 -14.04 5.34 -5.13
N LEU A 49 -13.87 4.78 -6.33
CA LEU A 49 -14.90 4.82 -7.39
C LEU A 49 -16.02 3.78 -7.19
N ARG A 50 -16.00 3.01 -6.09
CA ARG A 50 -16.97 1.93 -5.79
C ARG A 50 -17.10 0.88 -6.89
N GLN A 51 -16.03 0.67 -7.66
CA GLN A 51 -15.97 -0.32 -8.74
C GLN A 51 -15.51 -1.69 -8.25
N LEU A 52 -14.61 -1.72 -7.26
CA LEU A 52 -14.09 -2.95 -6.66
C LEU A 52 -14.06 -2.79 -5.14
N SER A 53 -14.27 -3.89 -4.42
CA SER A 53 -14.00 -4.00 -3.00
C SER A 53 -12.49 -4.13 -2.73
N VAL A 54 -12.08 -3.85 -1.48
CA VAL A 54 -10.70 -4.07 -1.02
C VAL A 54 -10.30 -5.54 -1.20
N ALA A 55 -11.22 -6.47 -0.92
CA ALA A 55 -10.99 -7.91 -1.10
C ALA A 55 -10.71 -8.26 -2.57
N GLU A 56 -11.44 -7.69 -3.51
CA GLU A 56 -11.19 -7.88 -4.95
C GLU A 56 -9.85 -7.28 -5.39
N ILE A 57 -9.44 -6.14 -4.83
CA ILE A 57 -8.09 -5.59 -5.07
C ILE A 57 -7.02 -6.58 -4.60
N VAL A 58 -7.14 -7.10 -3.37
CA VAL A 58 -6.19 -8.07 -2.81
C VAL A 58 -6.17 -9.35 -3.65
N GLN A 59 -7.32 -9.87 -4.05
CA GLN A 59 -7.45 -11.04 -4.93
C GLN A 59 -6.75 -10.81 -6.28
N ASN A 60 -6.94 -9.64 -6.88
CA ASN A 60 -6.30 -9.27 -8.14
C ASN A 60 -4.78 -9.18 -7.99
N VAL A 61 -4.29 -8.57 -6.91
CA VAL A 61 -2.86 -8.47 -6.60
C VAL A 61 -2.27 -9.85 -6.33
N TYR A 62 -2.97 -10.69 -5.56
CA TYR A 62 -2.61 -12.08 -5.33
C TYR A 62 -2.43 -12.80 -6.66
N ASN A 63 -3.35 -12.63 -7.61
CA ASN A 63 -3.33 -13.32 -8.90
C ASN A 63 -2.40 -12.70 -9.97
N LEU A 64 -1.65 -11.64 -9.68
CA LEU A 64 -0.77 -10.97 -10.66
C LEU A 64 0.30 -11.89 -11.24
N ASN A 65 0.85 -12.79 -10.41
CA ASN A 65 1.83 -13.76 -10.83
C ASN A 65 1.74 -14.99 -9.92
N GLN A 66 1.50 -16.16 -10.50
CA GLN A 66 1.29 -17.40 -9.76
C GLN A 66 2.59 -17.95 -9.15
N ASP A 67 3.73 -17.67 -9.78
CA ASP A 67 5.07 -18.13 -9.38
C ASP A 67 5.71 -17.21 -8.33
N ALA A 68 5.19 -16.00 -8.15
CA ALA A 68 5.67 -15.07 -7.16
C ALA A 68 5.28 -15.53 -5.74
N LYS A 69 6.25 -15.57 -4.82
CA LYS A 69 6.03 -15.90 -3.40
C LYS A 69 5.28 -14.82 -2.64
N TYR A 70 5.39 -13.57 -3.09
CA TYR A 70 4.73 -12.40 -2.53
C TYR A 70 4.65 -11.30 -3.59
N VAL A 71 3.65 -10.43 -3.46
CA VAL A 71 3.38 -9.34 -4.41
C VAL A 71 3.01 -8.07 -3.64
N GLY A 72 3.62 -6.95 -4.01
CA GLY A 72 3.35 -5.65 -3.42
C GLY A 72 2.17 -4.92 -4.06
N PHE A 73 1.49 -4.09 -3.28
CA PHE A 73 0.62 -3.04 -3.77
C PHE A 73 0.61 -1.87 -2.78
N PHE A 74 0.11 -0.73 -3.21
CA PHE A 74 -0.04 0.43 -2.33
C PHE A 74 -1.50 0.58 -1.92
N ASP A 75 -1.75 0.51 -0.62
CA ASP A 75 -2.99 0.99 -0.04
C ASP A 75 -2.82 2.46 0.31
N SER A 76 -3.35 3.32 -0.56
CA SER A 76 -3.09 4.76 -0.54
C SER A 76 -1.58 5.02 -0.63
N MET A 77 -0.96 5.59 0.40
CA MET A 77 0.50 5.80 0.45
C MET A 77 1.26 4.69 1.18
N ASN A 78 0.57 3.68 1.72
CA ASN A 78 1.18 2.63 2.50
C ASN A 78 1.57 1.44 1.61
N PRO A 79 2.84 1.02 1.58
CA PRO A 79 3.23 -0.21 0.89
C PRO A 79 2.72 -1.43 1.66
N VAL A 80 1.99 -2.31 0.98
CA VAL A 80 1.43 -3.56 1.52
C VAL A 80 1.94 -4.74 0.70
N VAL A 81 2.31 -5.84 1.36
CA VAL A 81 2.75 -7.08 0.71
C VAL A 81 1.69 -8.16 0.91
N VAL A 82 1.23 -8.74 -0.19
CA VAL A 82 0.36 -9.92 -0.21
C VAL A 82 1.25 -11.16 -0.31
N ILE A 83 1.18 -12.04 0.67
CA ILE A 83 2.03 -13.24 0.75
C ILE A 83 1.27 -14.44 0.16
N ARG A 84 1.95 -15.21 -0.68
CA ARG A 84 1.39 -16.40 -1.36
C ARG A 84 2.04 -17.70 -0.89
N ASP A 85 3.33 -17.66 -0.54
CA ASP A 85 4.09 -18.84 -0.17
C ASP A 85 3.68 -19.36 1.23
N PRO A 86 3.19 -20.61 1.36
CA PRO A 86 2.79 -21.20 2.63
C PRO A 86 3.91 -21.24 3.68
N ASP A 87 5.16 -21.42 3.25
CA ASP A 87 6.32 -21.44 4.16
C ASP A 87 6.58 -20.05 4.74
N LEU A 88 6.39 -18.98 3.94
CA LEU A 88 6.46 -17.60 4.43
C LEU A 88 5.31 -17.29 5.37
N ILE A 89 4.08 -17.69 5.03
CA ILE A 89 2.91 -17.52 5.90
C ILE A 89 3.15 -18.21 7.25
N LYS A 90 3.67 -19.44 7.24
CA LYS A 90 3.99 -20.18 8.46
C LYS A 90 5.16 -19.55 9.22
N SER A 91 6.15 -19.01 8.52
CA SER A 91 7.28 -18.31 9.13
C SER A 91 6.81 -17.07 9.90
N ILE A 92 5.93 -16.26 9.31
CA ILE A 92 5.43 -15.01 9.89
C ILE A 92 4.37 -15.29 10.95
N GLY A 93 3.39 -16.13 10.65
CA GLY A 93 2.23 -16.38 11.52
C GLY A 93 2.47 -17.37 12.66
N VAL A 94 3.56 -18.14 12.63
CA VAL A 94 3.86 -19.16 13.66
C VAL A 94 5.25 -18.97 14.25
N LYS A 95 6.30 -19.01 13.42
CA LYS A 95 7.68 -19.02 13.92
C LYS A 95 8.12 -17.67 14.49
N ASN A 96 7.78 -16.58 13.81
CA ASN A 96 8.21 -15.23 14.12
C ASN A 96 7.02 -14.32 14.49
N PHE A 97 5.94 -14.90 15.02
CA PHE A 97 4.69 -14.17 15.29
C PHE A 97 4.92 -12.96 16.21
N GLU A 98 5.81 -13.08 17.20
CA GLU A 98 6.16 -11.99 18.12
C GLU A 98 6.81 -10.78 17.43
N SER A 99 7.40 -10.95 16.23
CA SER A 99 7.94 -9.84 15.43
C SER A 99 6.86 -9.06 14.67
N PHE A 100 5.62 -9.58 14.60
CA PHE A 100 4.49 -8.97 13.91
C PHE A 100 3.27 -8.83 14.85
N PRO A 101 3.39 -8.06 15.95
CA PRO A 101 2.31 -7.93 16.94
C PRO A 101 1.13 -7.09 16.43
N ASP A 102 1.39 -6.16 15.51
CA ASP A 102 0.39 -5.20 15.04
C ASP A 102 -0.55 -5.83 14.01
N ARG A 103 -1.84 -5.68 14.23
CA ARG A 103 -2.89 -5.99 13.26
C ARG A 103 -3.45 -4.70 12.70
N ARG A 104 -3.68 -4.68 11.39
CA ARG A 104 -4.34 -3.55 10.76
C ARG A 104 -5.85 -3.67 10.99
N PRO A 105 -6.50 -2.74 11.71
CA PRO A 105 -7.93 -2.84 11.99
C PRO A 105 -8.71 -2.76 10.67
N PHE A 106 -9.62 -3.71 10.48
CA PHE A 106 -10.50 -3.72 9.29
C PHE A 106 -11.72 -2.82 9.48
N ILE A 107 -12.15 -2.64 10.73
CA ILE A 107 -13.29 -1.82 11.12
C ILE A 107 -12.87 -0.94 12.29
N ASP A 108 -13.30 0.32 12.25
CA ASP A 108 -13.09 1.27 13.33
C ASP A 108 -13.93 0.85 14.55
N GLU A 109 -13.28 0.77 15.72
CA GLU A 109 -13.90 0.37 16.98
C GLU A 109 -15.07 1.29 17.36
N ASP A 110 -14.99 2.57 16.96
CA ASP A 110 -16.06 3.54 17.20
C ASP A 110 -17.33 3.25 16.37
N ASN A 111 -17.15 2.63 15.19
CA ASN A 111 -18.26 2.31 14.28
C ASN A 111 -18.82 0.91 14.51
N ASP A 112 -17.99 -0.04 14.93
CA ASP A 112 -18.42 -1.38 15.33
C ASP A 112 -17.53 -1.93 16.47
N PRO A 113 -17.95 -1.74 17.73
CA PRO A 113 -17.18 -2.20 18.89
C PRO A 113 -17.02 -3.72 18.97
N LEU A 114 -17.90 -4.49 18.31
CA LEU A 114 -17.84 -5.95 18.32
C LEU A 114 -16.77 -6.47 17.39
N LEU A 115 -16.57 -5.82 16.24
CA LEU A 115 -15.57 -6.24 15.26
C LEU A 115 -14.24 -5.49 15.42
N GLY A 116 -14.26 -4.22 15.79
CA GLY A 116 -13.05 -3.39 15.92
C GLY A 116 -12.10 -3.84 17.04
N LYS A 117 -12.58 -4.53 18.07
CA LYS A 117 -11.74 -5.12 19.13
C LYS A 117 -11.17 -6.50 18.80
N HIS A 118 -11.78 -7.22 17.85
CA HIS A 118 -11.58 -8.65 17.68
C HIS A 118 -11.07 -9.06 16.28
N ILE A 119 -11.06 -8.14 15.30
CA ILE A 119 -10.63 -8.39 13.91
C ILE A 119 -9.46 -7.48 13.51
#